data_AF-A0A3D0WYN8-F1
#
_entry.id   AF-A0A3D0WYN8-F1
#
_cell.length_a   1.000
_cell.length_b   1.000
_cell.length_c   1.000
_cell.angle_alpha   90.00
_cell.angle_beta   90.00
_cell.angle_gamma   90.00
#
_symmetry.space_group_name_H-M   'P 1'
#
loop_
_entity.id
_entity.type
_entity.pdbx_description
1 polymer ?
#
loop_
_entity_poly.entity_id
_entity_poly.type
_entity_poly.pdbx_seq_one_letter_code
_entity_poly.pdbx_strand_id
1 'polypeptide(L)'
;GSRLSVPLIFIGLILPAEYSAVVYAGIALYGLVVLFELATLPVELNASRRALKALRETGILYPEELEGARSVLTAAAMTYLAASFTAILTLLRFLVLAGNRRGRD
;
A
#
# COMPACT_ATOMS: atom_id res chain seq x y z
N GLY A 1 -5.62 -5.70 21.46
CA GLY A 1 -6.78 -5.98 20.59
C GLY A 1 -6.82 -7.42 20.11
N SER A 2 -6.94 -8.41 21.00
CA SER A 2 -7.00 -9.85 20.62
C SER A 2 -8.28 -10.56 21.11
N ARG A 3 -9.18 -9.85 21.83
CA ARG A 3 -10.44 -10.43 22.33
C ARG A 3 -11.63 -10.20 21.39
N LEU A 4 -11.46 -9.30 20.40
CA LEU A 4 -12.50 -8.97 19.42
C LEU A 4 -12.35 -9.73 18.09
N SER A 5 -11.15 -10.23 17.79
CA SER A 5 -10.88 -10.94 16.53
C SER A 5 -11.65 -12.26 16.44
N VAL A 6 -11.71 -13.03 17.53
CA VAL A 6 -12.37 -14.35 17.53
C VAL A 6 -13.90 -14.23 17.38
N PRO A 7 -14.64 -13.38 18.13
CA PRO A 7 -16.07 -13.19 17.91
C PRO A 7 -16.41 -12.67 16.52
N LEU A 8 -15.57 -11.76 15.97
CA LEU A 8 -15.80 -11.18 14.64
C LEU A 8 -15.66 -12.22 13.51
N ILE A 9 -14.75 -13.18 13.66
CA ILE A 9 -14.59 -14.30 12.73
C ILE A 9 -15.81 -15.22 12.76
N PHE A 10 -16.35 -15.52 13.94
CA PHE A 10 -17.57 -16.35 14.06
C PHE A 10 -18.82 -15.64 13.52
N ILE A 11 -18.95 -14.33 13.74
CA ILE A 11 -20.04 -13.53 13.17
C ILE A 11 -19.97 -13.52 11.65
N GLY A 12 -18.76 -13.39 11.08
CA GLY A 12 -18.54 -13.46 9.64
C GLY A 12 -18.83 -14.84 9.01
N LEU A 13 -18.81 -15.91 9.80
CA LEU A 13 -19.10 -17.28 9.35
C LEU A 13 -20.61 -17.60 9.33
N ILE A 14 -21.41 -16.92 10.17
CA ILE A 14 -22.83 -17.25 10.41
C ILE A 14 -23.79 -16.42 9.53
N LEU A 15 -23.34 -15.30 8.97
CA LEU A 15 -24.24 -14.42 8.24
C LEU A 15 -24.46 -14.89 6.78
N PRO A 16 -25.71 -14.91 6.26
CA PRO A 16 -26.04 -15.54 4.98
C PRO A 16 -25.78 -14.64 3.76
N ALA A 17 -25.28 -15.26 2.68
CA ALA A 17 -25.32 -15.00 1.22
C ALA A 17 -25.53 -13.60 0.58
N GLU A 18 -26.07 -12.56 1.24
CA GLU A 18 -26.25 -11.21 0.64
C GLU A 18 -24.98 -10.32 0.74
N TYR A 19 -23.81 -10.95 0.81
CA TYR A 19 -22.51 -10.31 1.01
C TYR A 19 -21.88 -9.70 -0.23
N SER A 20 -22.40 -9.99 -1.42
CA SER A 20 -21.79 -9.56 -2.67
C SER A 20 -21.70 -8.03 -2.76
N ALA A 21 -22.76 -7.31 -2.41
CA ALA A 21 -22.75 -5.85 -2.42
C ALA A 21 -21.71 -5.25 -1.45
N VAL A 22 -21.60 -5.81 -0.23
CA VAL A 22 -20.64 -5.35 0.79
C VAL A 22 -19.20 -5.65 0.36
N VAL A 23 -18.95 -6.81 -0.26
CA VAL A 23 -17.63 -7.18 -0.79
C VAL A 23 -17.22 -6.23 -1.92
N TYR A 24 -18.11 -5.95 -2.88
CA TYR A 24 -17.80 -5.00 -3.96
C TYR A 24 -17.63 -3.57 -3.46
N ALA A 25 -18.41 -3.14 -2.47
CA ALA A 25 -18.22 -1.85 -1.82
C ALA A 25 -16.84 -1.77 -1.12
N GLY A 26 -16.42 -2.83 -0.43
CA GLY A 26 -15.10 -2.92 0.19
C GLY A 26 -13.95 -2.90 -0.83
N ILE A 27 -14.11 -3.59 -1.97
CA ILE A 27 -13.14 -3.56 -3.08
C ILE A 27 -13.05 -2.15 -3.68
N ALA A 28 -14.19 -1.47 -3.87
CA ALA A 28 -14.21 -0.11 -4.39
C ALA A 28 -13.50 0.87 -3.44
N LEU A 29 -13.78 0.80 -2.12
CA LEU A 29 -13.11 1.61 -1.11
C LEU A 29 -11.61 1.33 -1.06
N TYR A 30 -11.20 0.06 -1.09
CA TYR A 30 -9.78 -0.31 -1.14
C TYR A 30 -9.11 0.20 -2.42
N GLY A 31 -9.81 0.12 -3.56
CA GLY A 31 -9.36 0.68 -4.83
C GLY A 31 -9.11 2.19 -4.77
N LEU A 32 -9.97 2.95 -4.06
CA LEU A 32 -9.75 4.38 -3.83
C LEU A 32 -8.48 4.65 -3.00
N VAL A 33 -8.21 3.82 -1.99
CA VAL A 33 -6.98 3.92 -1.19
C VAL A 33 -5.75 3.66 -2.05
N VAL A 34 -5.77 2.59 -2.85
CA VAL A 34 -4.68 2.28 -3.79
C VAL A 34 -4.46 3.41 -4.80
N LEU A 35 -5.55 3.97 -5.34
CA LEU A 35 -5.48 5.09 -6.28
C LEU A 35 -4.86 6.33 -5.64
N PHE A 36 -5.26 6.64 -4.41
CA PHE A 36 -4.66 7.74 -3.65
C PHE A 36 -3.18 7.51 -3.40
N GLU A 37 -2.80 6.31 -2.98
CA GLU A 37 -1.40 5.92 -2.74
C GLU A 37 -0.54 6.09 -4.00
N LEU A 38 -1.06 5.68 -5.16
CA LEU A 38 -0.38 5.87 -6.45
C LEU A 38 -0.30 7.34 -6.86
N ALA A 39 -1.31 8.14 -6.55
CA ALA A 39 -1.30 9.58 -6.82
C ALA A 39 -0.30 10.33 -5.92
N THR A 40 -0.05 9.86 -4.70
CA THR A 40 0.94 10.43 -3.77
C THR A 40 2.34 9.89 -3.95
N LEU A 41 2.51 8.74 -4.60
CA LEU A 41 3.83 8.14 -4.85
C LEU A 41 4.85 9.10 -5.51
N PRO A 42 4.50 9.94 -6.50
CA PRO A 42 5.44 10.89 -7.07
C PRO A 42 5.97 11.91 -6.06
N VAL A 43 5.15 12.32 -5.08
CA VAL A 43 5.59 13.30 -4.08
C VAL A 43 6.60 12.70 -3.09
N GLU A 44 6.45 11.41 -2.77
CA GLU A 44 7.38 10.66 -1.92
C GLU A 44 8.74 10.47 -2.61
N LEU A 45 8.74 10.10 -3.90
CA LEU A 45 9.97 9.99 -4.69
C LEU A 45 10.67 11.35 -4.85
N ASN A 46 9.89 12.43 -5.00
CA ASN A 46 10.43 13.78 -5.07
C ASN A 46 11.01 14.24 -3.73
N ALA A 47 10.43 13.83 -2.60
CA ALA A 47 10.97 14.13 -1.27
C ALA A 47 12.38 13.56 -1.09
N SER A 48 12.61 12.30 -1.50
CA SER A 48 13.94 11.67 -1.47
C SER A 48 14.97 12.44 -2.32
N ARG A 49 14.59 12.89 -3.53
CA ARG A 49 15.46 13.71 -4.39
C ARG A 49 15.78 15.08 -3.79
N ARG A 50 14.77 15.75 -3.21
CA ARG A 50 14.94 17.04 -2.53
C ARG A 50 15.81 16.92 -1.29
N ALA A 51 15.66 15.86 -0.51
CA ALA A 51 16.50 15.59 0.66
C ALA A 51 17.97 15.44 0.25
N LEU A 52 18.25 14.69 -0.83
CA LEU A 52 19.62 14.55 -1.33
C LEU A 52 20.22 15.89 -1.80
N LYS A 53 19.41 16.75 -2.45
CA LYS A 53 19.83 18.10 -2.84
C LYS A 53 20.14 18.96 -1.61
N ALA A 54 19.28 18.95 -0.60
CA ALA A 54 19.51 19.68 0.65
C ALA A 54 20.78 19.20 1.37
N LEU A 55 21.03 17.89 1.42
CA LEU A 55 22.25 17.33 2.01
C LEU A 55 23.52 17.84 1.31
N ARG A 56 23.50 17.94 -0.04
CA ARG A 56 24.61 18.52 -0.82
C ARG A 56 24.83 19.99 -0.52
N GLU A 57 23.75 20.76 -0.39
CA GLU A 57 23.83 22.21 -0.18
C GLU A 57 24.29 22.57 1.24
N THR A 58 24.00 21.73 2.23
CA THR A 58 24.40 21.97 3.62
C THR A 58 25.88 21.71 3.92
N GLY A 59 26.60 20.97 3.06
CA GLY A 59 28.04 20.71 3.24
C GLY A 59 28.40 19.89 4.50
N ILE A 60 27.43 19.21 5.11
CA ILE A 60 27.61 18.47 6.38
C ILE A 60 28.29 17.11 6.16
N LEU A 61 28.22 16.57 4.94
CA LEU A 61 28.71 15.23 4.58
C LEU A 61 29.92 15.33 3.66
N TYR A 62 30.88 14.43 3.86
CA TYR A 62 31.99 14.22 2.92
C TYR A 62 31.47 13.59 1.61
N PRO A 63 32.19 13.75 0.49
CA PRO A 63 31.78 13.20 -0.80
C PRO A 63 31.47 11.70 -0.76
N GLU A 64 32.23 10.93 0.04
CA GLU A 64 32.05 9.48 0.18
C GLU A 64 30.78 9.13 0.96
N GLU A 65 30.43 9.92 1.98
CA GLU A 65 29.20 9.74 2.77
C GLU A 65 27.95 10.11 1.97
N LEU A 66 28.09 11.00 1.00
CA LEU A 66 26.99 11.50 0.17
C LEU A 66 26.47 10.42 -0.80
N GLU A 67 27.35 9.53 -1.25
CA GLU A 67 26.98 8.34 -2.03
C GLU A 67 26.20 7.34 -1.17
N GLY A 68 26.64 7.12 0.08
CA GLY A 68 25.92 6.31 1.06
C GLY A 68 24.53 6.87 1.37
N ALA A 69 24.43 8.18 1.63
CA ALA A 69 23.17 8.86 1.87
C ALA A 69 22.19 8.74 0.67
N ARG A 70 22.70 8.86 -0.57
CA ARG A 70 21.91 8.63 -1.78
C ARG A 70 21.35 7.21 -1.84
N SER A 71 22.17 6.22 -1.53
CA SER A 71 21.75 4.81 -1.54
C SER A 71 20.62 4.57 -0.55
N VAL A 72 20.76 5.05 0.70
CA VAL A 72 19.75 4.91 1.76
C VAL A 72 18.46 5.65 1.39
N LEU A 73 18.54 6.90 0.93
CA LEU A 73 17.37 7.70 0.53
C LEU A 73 16.63 7.07 -0.66
N THR A 74 17.36 6.44 -1.58
CA THR A 74 16.77 5.73 -2.71
C THR A 74 16.12 4.43 -2.24
N ALA A 75 16.76 3.67 -1.34
CA ALA A 75 16.22 2.44 -0.77
C ALA A 75 14.91 2.72 -0.01
N ALA A 76 14.86 3.79 0.79
CA ALA A 76 13.65 4.20 1.52
C ALA A 76 12.48 4.52 0.55
N ALA A 77 12.77 5.22 -0.54
CA ALA A 77 11.79 5.49 -1.60
C ALA A 77 11.29 4.20 -2.29
N MET A 78 12.19 3.23 -2.49
CA MET A 78 11.85 1.93 -3.08
C MET A 78 10.94 1.10 -2.16
N THR A 79 11.04 1.25 -0.83
CA THR A 79 10.12 0.58 0.11
C THR A 79 8.69 1.06 -0.07
N TYR A 80 8.47 2.35 -0.30
CA TYR A 80 7.13 2.88 -0.61
C TYR A 80 6.60 2.32 -1.94
N LEU A 81 7.44 2.29 -2.97
CA LEU A 81 7.08 1.70 -4.26
C LEU A 81 6.70 0.21 -4.14
N ALA A 82 7.43 -0.56 -3.33
CA ALA A 82 7.12 -1.96 -3.07
C ALA A 82 5.77 -2.13 -2.34
N ALA A 83 5.47 -1.24 -1.38
CA ALA A 83 4.17 -1.24 -0.70
C ALA A 83 3.02 -1.00 -1.68
N SER A 84 3.16 0.00 -2.57
CA SER A 84 2.14 0.29 -3.58
C SER A 84 1.95 -0.85 -4.58
N PHE A 85 3.02 -1.53 -4.99
CA PHE A 85 2.92 -2.76 -5.78
C PHE A 85 2.15 -3.86 -5.06
N THR A 86 2.43 -4.07 -3.77
CA THR A 86 1.73 -5.06 -2.95
C THR A 86 0.25 -4.72 -2.80
N ALA A 87 -0.09 -3.43 -2.67
CA ALA A 87 -1.46 -2.95 -2.59
C ALA A 87 -2.22 -3.21 -3.90
N ILE A 88 -1.60 -2.95 -5.06
CA ILE A 88 -2.16 -3.30 -6.38
C ILE A 88 -2.41 -4.82 -6.49
N LEU A 89 -1.43 -5.65 -6.15
CA LEU A 89 -1.57 -7.11 -6.21
C LEU A 89 -2.68 -7.61 -5.28
N THR A 90 -2.83 -6.99 -4.11
CA THR A 90 -3.90 -7.29 -3.16
C THR A 90 -5.27 -6.92 -3.73
N LEU A 91 -5.39 -5.77 -4.40
CA LEU A 91 -6.62 -5.36 -5.09
C LEU A 91 -6.99 -6.36 -6.20
N LEU A 92 -6.01 -6.75 -7.03
CA LEU A 92 -6.21 -7.77 -8.07
C LEU A 92 -6.65 -9.10 -7.47
N ARG A 93 -6.03 -9.53 -6.36
CA ARG A 93 -6.42 -10.74 -5.63
C ARG A 93 -7.87 -10.67 -5.16
N PHE A 94 -8.34 -9.53 -4.63
CA PHE A 94 -9.74 -9.37 -4.23
C PHE A 94 -10.70 -9.42 -5.41
N LEU A 95 -10.34 -8.84 -6.56
CA LEU A 95 -11.14 -8.90 -7.79
C LEU A 95 -11.31 -10.34 -8.29
N VAL A 96 -10.22 -11.12 -8.34
CA VAL A 96 -10.25 -12.53 -8.73
C VAL A 96 -11.10 -13.35 -7.76
N LEU A 97 -10.94 -13.15 -6.45
CA LEU A 97 -11.71 -13.87 -5.45
C LEU A 97 -13.21 -13.55 -5.51
N ALA A 98 -13.57 -12.29 -5.74
CA ALA A 98 -14.96 -11.86 -5.90
C ALA A 98 -15.57 -12.42 -7.20
N GLY A 99 -14.82 -12.44 -8.31
CA GLY A 99 -15.25 -13.05 -9.57
C GLY A 99 -15.52 -14.55 -9.45
N ASN A 100 -14.63 -15.28 -8.77
CA ASN A 100 -14.79 -16.73 -8.54
C ASN A 100 -15.97 -17.09 -7.61
N ARG A 101 -16.47 -16.17 -6.78
CA ARG A 101 -17.67 -16.42 -5.96
C ARG A 101 -18.94 -16.33 -6.81
N ARG A 102 -19.03 -15.32 -7.68
CA ARG A 102 -20.19 -15.11 -8.55
C ARG A 102 -20.45 -16.26 -9.54
N GLY A 103 -19.42 -17.05 -9.88
CA GLY A 103 -19.58 -18.23 -10.72
C GLY A 103 -20.03 -19.50 -9.99
N ARG A 104 -20.19 -19.46 -8.65
CA ARG A 104 -20.71 -20.57 -7.83
C ARG A 104 -22.13 -20.34 -7.31
N ASP A 105 -22.63 -19.11 -7.41
CA ASP A 105 -24.01 -18.72 -7.14
C ASP A 105 -24.84 -18.82 -8.43
#